data_AF-A0A3C0BHR6-F1
#
_entry.id   AF-A0A3C0BHR6-F1
#
_cell.length_a   1.000
_cell.length_b   1.000
_cell.length_c   1.000
_cell.angle_alpha   90.00
_cell.angle_beta   90.00
_cell.angle_gamma   90.00
#
_symmetry.space_group_name_H-M   'P 1'
#
loop_
_entity.id
_entity.type
_entity.pdbx_description
1 polymer ?
#
loop_
_entity_poly.entity_id
_entity_poly.type
_entity_poly.pdbx_seq_one_letter_code
_entity_poly.pdbx_strand_id
1 'polypeptide(L)'
;AAKLCAFMKEHNFAPLVAHAPYTMNPCSANPELRKFALEMMIDDFARLEYTPGCLYNFHPGSHTGQGTETGIALSAELIAAALKQVDEKNTKTGTDCHTTLLVETMSGKGSEIGKTFEEVRAILDQAEEKYGAPLAGRVGVCMDTCHIWDGGYDIVRDLDGTIGKF
;
A
#
# COMPACT_ATOMS: atom_id res chain seq x y z
N ALA A 1 23.03 0.77 -3.78
CA ALA A 1 22.37 0.00 -4.85
C ALA A 1 23.21 -1.20 -5.29
N ALA A 2 24.11 -1.06 -6.28
CA ALA A 2 24.75 -2.21 -6.97
C ALA A 2 25.40 -3.27 -6.06
N LYS A 3 26.18 -2.86 -5.05
CA LYS A 3 26.82 -3.81 -4.11
C LYS A 3 25.80 -4.62 -3.30
N LEU A 4 24.71 -3.98 -2.86
CA LEU A 4 23.62 -4.64 -2.13
C LEU A 4 22.89 -5.63 -3.06
N CYS A 5 22.54 -5.22 -4.27
CA CYS A 5 21.86 -6.10 -5.22
C CYS A 5 22.71 -7.33 -5.58
N ALA A 6 24.02 -7.15 -5.77
CA ALA A 6 24.94 -8.27 -6.01
C ALA A 6 24.97 -9.24 -4.83
N PHE A 7 25.11 -8.71 -3.61
CA PHE A 7 25.12 -9.50 -2.38
C PHE A 7 23.80 -10.28 -2.19
N MET A 8 22.66 -9.61 -2.36
CA MET A 8 21.34 -10.24 -2.27
C MET A 8 21.19 -11.38 -3.28
N LYS A 9 21.63 -11.18 -4.52
CA LYS A 9 21.59 -12.22 -5.56
C LYS A 9 22.51 -13.39 -5.24
N GLU A 10 23.74 -13.13 -4.82
CA GLU A 10 24.72 -14.14 -4.43
C GLU A 10 24.21 -15.03 -3.30
N HIS A 11 23.48 -14.44 -2.35
CA HIS A 11 22.98 -15.12 -1.16
C HIS A 11 21.48 -15.49 -1.23
N ASN A 12 20.85 -15.40 -2.40
CA ASN A 12 19.44 -15.78 -2.63
C ASN A 12 18.44 -15.12 -1.67
N PHE A 13 18.62 -13.82 -1.40
CA PHE A 13 17.63 -13.06 -0.63
C PHE A 13 16.33 -12.93 -1.43
N ALA A 14 15.20 -13.05 -0.72
CA ALA A 14 13.90 -12.68 -1.25
C ALA A 14 13.84 -11.17 -1.56
N PRO A 15 12.82 -10.71 -2.32
CA PRO A 15 12.55 -9.29 -2.47
C PRO A 15 12.51 -8.55 -1.13
N LEU A 16 13.07 -7.34 -1.08
CA LEU A 16 12.98 -6.52 0.12
C LEU A 16 11.56 -6.00 0.29
N VAL A 17 11.11 -5.94 1.53
CA VAL A 17 9.90 -5.21 1.91
C VAL A 17 10.34 -3.90 2.54
N ALA A 18 9.97 -2.78 1.92
CA ALA A 18 10.09 -1.46 2.51
C ALA A 18 8.74 -1.05 3.09
N HIS A 19 8.75 -0.33 4.20
CA HIS A 19 7.55 0.11 4.88
C HIS A 19 7.50 1.65 4.87
N ALA A 20 6.39 2.22 4.41
CA ALA A 20 6.12 3.64 4.49
C ALA A 20 6.14 4.10 5.97
N PRO A 21 6.61 5.31 6.29
CA PRO A 21 6.68 5.75 7.67
C PRO A 21 5.27 5.91 8.27
N TYR A 22 5.13 5.62 9.56
CA TYR A 22 3.87 5.72 10.30
C TYR A 22 3.26 7.14 10.34
N THR A 23 4.03 8.17 9.98
CA THR A 23 3.56 9.56 9.88
C THR A 23 2.75 9.82 8.60
N MET A 24 2.82 8.92 7.61
CA MET A 24 2.00 8.98 6.40
C MET A 24 0.54 8.68 6.74
N ASN A 25 -0.38 9.58 6.38
CA ASN A 25 -1.82 9.31 6.45
C ASN A 25 -2.52 9.73 5.15
N PRO A 26 -2.77 8.78 4.23
CA PRO A 26 -3.42 9.04 2.94
C PRO A 26 -4.81 9.65 3.04
N CYS A 27 -5.54 9.34 4.11
CA CYS A 27 -6.93 9.74 4.27
C CYS A 27 -7.17 10.70 5.46
N SER A 28 -6.12 11.40 5.89
CA SER A 28 -6.22 12.48 6.88
C SER A 28 -7.26 13.53 6.47
N ALA A 29 -7.97 14.14 7.40
CA ALA A 29 -8.84 15.29 7.13
C ALA A 29 -8.05 16.53 6.70
N ASN A 30 -6.77 16.62 7.08
CA ASN A 30 -5.90 17.71 6.71
C ASN A 30 -5.35 17.51 5.27
N PRO A 31 -5.68 18.38 4.30
CA PRO A 31 -5.20 18.26 2.92
C PRO A 31 -3.67 18.33 2.79
N GLU A 32 -2.99 19.08 3.66
CA GLU A 32 -1.52 19.17 3.60
C GLU A 32 -0.86 17.84 3.97
N LEU A 33 -1.46 17.08 4.90
CA LEU A 33 -0.97 15.73 5.25
C LEU A 33 -1.22 14.73 4.11
N ARG A 34 -2.31 14.87 3.37
CA ARG A 34 -2.58 14.04 2.19
C ARG A 34 -1.60 14.36 1.05
N LYS A 35 -1.33 15.64 0.82
CA LYS A 35 -0.31 16.09 -0.15
C LYS A 35 1.07 15.56 0.23
N PHE A 36 1.46 15.67 1.50
CA PHE A 36 2.71 15.13 2.00
C PHE A 36 2.80 13.61 1.82
N ALA A 37 1.73 12.86 2.09
CA ALA A 37 1.67 11.43 1.85
C ALA A 37 1.90 11.06 0.37
N LEU A 38 1.31 11.82 -0.55
CA LEU A 38 1.50 11.63 -2.00
C LEU A 38 2.95 11.91 -2.43
N GLU A 39 3.51 13.04 -2.01
CA GLU A 39 4.90 13.41 -2.31
C GLU A 39 5.89 12.37 -1.80
N MET A 40 5.66 11.89 -0.58
CA MET A 40 6.47 10.85 0.05
C MET A 40 6.36 9.51 -0.69
N MET A 41 5.15 9.06 -1.04
CA MET A 41 4.96 7.82 -1.79
C MET A 41 5.68 7.86 -3.14
N ILE A 42 5.64 8.99 -3.85
CA ILE A 42 6.35 9.17 -5.12
C ILE A 42 7.87 9.16 -4.94
N ASP A 43 8.39 9.82 -3.89
CA ASP A 43 9.82 9.80 -3.56
C ASP A 43 10.28 8.38 -3.17
N ASP A 44 9.48 7.66 -2.40
CA ASP A 44 9.76 6.28 -2.00
C ASP A 44 9.80 5.34 -3.21
N PHE A 45 8.84 5.43 -4.14
CA PHE A 45 8.92 4.68 -5.40
C PHE A 45 10.25 4.94 -6.13
N ALA A 46 10.67 6.19 -6.24
CA ALA A 46 11.94 6.52 -6.89
C ALA A 46 13.16 5.96 -6.15
N ARG A 47 13.12 5.88 -4.81
CA ARG A 47 14.18 5.26 -4.00
C ARG A 47 14.20 3.74 -4.14
N LEU A 48 13.03 3.10 -4.23
CA LEU A 48 12.94 1.64 -4.28
C LEU A 48 13.46 1.08 -5.60
N GLU A 49 13.49 1.87 -6.68
CA GLU A 49 14.16 1.47 -7.92
C GLU A 49 15.71 1.38 -7.80
N TYR A 50 16.32 1.82 -6.69
CA TYR A 50 17.73 1.49 -6.41
C TYR A 50 17.93 0.00 -6.05
N THR A 51 16.85 -0.70 -5.70
CA THR A 51 16.77 -2.14 -5.43
C THR A 51 15.53 -2.71 -6.13
N PRO A 52 15.55 -2.88 -7.47
CA PRO A 52 14.36 -3.24 -8.24
C PRO A 52 13.67 -4.51 -7.76
N GLY A 53 12.34 -4.52 -7.83
CA GLY A 53 11.51 -5.64 -7.38
C GLY A 53 11.12 -5.60 -5.91
N CYS A 54 11.35 -4.48 -5.21
CA CYS A 54 10.88 -4.29 -3.83
C CYS A 54 9.35 -4.39 -3.71
N LEU A 55 8.91 -4.84 -2.55
CA LEU A 55 7.53 -4.70 -2.08
C LEU A 55 7.45 -3.46 -1.20
N TYR A 56 6.54 -2.54 -1.48
CA TYR A 56 6.37 -1.31 -0.73
C TYR A 56 5.07 -1.33 0.06
N ASN A 57 5.18 -1.58 1.36
CA ASN A 57 4.06 -1.68 2.28
C ASN A 57 3.66 -0.32 2.86
N PHE A 58 2.36 -0.05 2.97
CA PHE A 58 1.85 1.12 3.68
C PHE A 58 0.51 0.84 4.36
N HIS A 59 0.24 1.60 5.42
CA HIS A 59 -1.07 1.60 6.05
C HIS A 59 -2.04 2.46 5.21
N PRO A 60 -3.26 1.98 4.88
CA PRO A 60 -4.21 2.73 4.06
C PRO A 60 -4.68 4.03 4.71
N GLY A 61 -4.57 4.17 6.03
CA GLY A 61 -4.64 5.42 6.76
C GLY A 61 -5.66 5.43 7.89
N SER A 62 -5.95 6.63 8.38
CA SER A 62 -6.99 6.91 9.37
C SER A 62 -7.86 8.08 8.93
N HIS A 63 -9.18 7.90 8.96
CA HIS A 63 -10.14 8.87 8.40
C HIS A 63 -10.34 10.13 9.27
N THR A 64 -9.81 10.15 10.51
CA THR A 64 -9.81 11.32 11.41
C THR A 64 -11.18 11.99 11.56
N GLY A 65 -12.22 11.18 11.82
CA GLY A 65 -13.59 11.65 11.99
C GLY A 65 -14.42 11.87 10.73
N GLN A 66 -13.86 11.71 9.52
CA GLN A 66 -14.59 11.87 8.26
C GLN A 66 -15.51 10.69 7.90
N GLY A 67 -15.29 9.52 8.51
CA GLY A 67 -15.99 8.27 8.21
C GLY A 67 -15.20 7.36 7.28
N THR A 68 -15.45 6.05 7.40
CA THR A 68 -14.73 4.99 6.68
C THR A 68 -14.83 5.13 5.16
N GLU A 69 -16.01 5.44 4.61
CA GLU A 69 -16.22 5.58 3.16
C GLU A 69 -15.36 6.70 2.56
N THR A 70 -15.32 7.87 3.22
CA THR A 70 -14.43 8.97 2.83
C THR A 70 -12.97 8.56 2.96
N GLY A 71 -12.62 7.81 4.02
CA GLY A 71 -11.28 7.28 4.22
C GLY A 71 -10.81 6.42 3.05
N ILE A 72 -11.64 5.45 2.66
CA ILE A 72 -11.39 4.54 1.53
C ILE A 72 -11.18 5.33 0.24
N ALA A 73 -12.08 6.26 -0.06
CA ALA A 73 -12.02 7.04 -1.30
C ALA A 73 -10.73 7.87 -1.42
N LEU A 74 -10.28 8.47 -0.30
CA LEU A 74 -9.05 9.25 -0.25
C LEU A 74 -7.79 8.37 -0.36
N SER A 75 -7.79 7.20 0.29
CA SER A 75 -6.68 6.24 0.19
C SER A 75 -6.53 5.71 -1.24
N ALA A 76 -7.64 5.34 -1.88
CA ALA A 76 -7.70 4.94 -3.27
C ALA A 76 -7.24 6.05 -4.24
N GLU A 77 -7.63 7.31 -3.98
CA GLU A 77 -7.18 8.47 -4.76
C GLU A 77 -5.66 8.65 -4.67
N LEU A 78 -5.08 8.50 -3.48
CA LEU A 78 -3.63 8.60 -3.30
C LEU A 78 -2.89 7.51 -4.08
N ILE A 79 -3.33 6.25 -3.99
CA ILE A 79 -2.73 5.14 -4.75
C ILE A 79 -2.74 5.45 -6.25
N ALA A 80 -3.91 5.80 -6.80
CA ALA A 80 -4.06 6.08 -8.22
C ALA A 80 -3.24 7.30 -8.66
N ALA A 81 -3.21 8.37 -7.87
CA ALA A 81 -2.45 9.58 -8.17
C ALA A 81 -0.94 9.34 -8.14
N ALA A 82 -0.44 8.57 -7.17
CA ALA A 82 0.98 8.24 -7.08
C ALA A 82 1.42 7.39 -8.28
N LEU A 83 0.66 6.34 -8.62
CA LEU A 83 0.98 5.47 -9.76
C LEU A 83 0.97 6.24 -11.09
N LYS A 84 -0.04 7.10 -11.32
CA LYS A 84 -0.06 7.95 -12.53
C LYS A 84 1.16 8.84 -12.64
N GLN A 85 1.55 9.51 -11.55
CA GLN A 85 2.73 10.39 -11.58
C GLN A 85 4.04 9.62 -11.78
N VAL A 86 4.16 8.42 -11.19
CA VAL A 86 5.29 7.52 -11.44
C VAL A 86 5.33 7.11 -12.91
N ASP A 87 4.21 6.70 -13.50
CA ASP A 87 4.14 6.27 -14.90
C ASP A 87 4.44 7.40 -15.88
N GLU A 88 3.91 8.60 -15.62
CA GLU A 88 4.21 9.79 -16.43
C GLU A 88 5.70 10.12 -16.39
N LYS A 89 6.34 10.04 -15.21
CA LYS A 89 7.78 10.27 -15.04
C LYS A 89 8.58 9.21 -15.78
N ASN A 90 8.20 7.94 -15.64
CA ASN A 90 8.85 6.80 -16.26
C ASN A 90 8.78 6.86 -17.79
N THR A 91 7.60 7.20 -18.34
CA THR A 91 7.40 7.42 -19.78
C THR A 91 8.32 8.52 -20.31
N LYS A 92 8.45 9.64 -19.60
CA LYS A 92 9.31 10.77 -20.00
C LYS A 92 10.81 10.44 -19.94
N THR A 93 11.21 9.53 -19.04
CA THR A 93 12.62 9.20 -18.79
C THR A 93 13.04 7.88 -19.43
N GLY A 94 12.12 7.10 -20.00
CA GLY A 94 12.38 5.79 -20.58
C GLY A 94 12.78 4.75 -19.54
N THR A 95 12.22 4.85 -18.33
CA THR A 95 12.46 3.91 -17.22
C THR A 95 11.21 3.12 -16.87
N ASP A 96 11.37 2.02 -16.16
CA ASP A 96 10.27 1.18 -15.66
C ASP A 96 10.15 1.29 -14.13
N CYS A 97 8.97 0.95 -13.58
CA CYS A 97 8.75 0.80 -12.15
C CYS A 97 8.55 -0.69 -11.85
N HIS A 98 9.40 -1.26 -11.00
CA HIS A 98 9.39 -2.68 -10.64
C HIS A 98 8.84 -2.92 -9.24
N THR A 99 8.54 -1.86 -8.51
CA THR A 99 8.06 -1.93 -7.14
C THR A 99 6.57 -2.28 -7.09
N THR A 100 6.20 -3.27 -6.28
CA THR A 100 4.79 -3.61 -6.00
C THR A 100 4.34 -2.90 -4.72
N LEU A 101 3.27 -2.10 -4.80
CA LEU A 101 2.66 -1.47 -3.63
C LEU A 101 1.80 -2.48 -2.86
N LEU A 102 1.86 -2.48 -1.54
CA LEU A 102 1.04 -3.35 -0.68
C LEU A 102 0.20 -2.49 0.26
N VAL A 103 -1.12 -2.65 0.17
CA VAL A 103 -2.06 -2.12 1.16
C VAL A 103 -2.04 -3.05 2.36
N GLU A 104 -1.71 -2.56 3.55
CA GLU A 104 -1.72 -3.39 4.75
C GLU A 104 -3.13 -3.49 5.39
N THR A 105 -3.49 -4.69 5.86
CA THR A 105 -4.63 -4.86 6.77
C THR A 105 -4.36 -4.20 8.11
N MET A 106 -5.34 -3.49 8.67
CA MET A 106 -5.20 -2.71 9.90
C MET A 106 -6.00 -3.30 11.05
N SER A 107 -5.66 -2.93 12.29
CA SER A 107 -6.41 -3.37 13.49
C SER A 107 -7.77 -2.67 13.65
N GLY A 108 -7.95 -1.51 13.01
CA GLY A 108 -9.16 -0.70 13.14
C GLY A 108 -9.17 0.16 14.41
N LYS A 109 -7.99 0.47 14.97
CA LYS A 109 -7.88 1.33 16.15
C LYS A 109 -8.22 2.77 15.82
N GLY A 110 -8.93 3.42 16.74
CA GLY A 110 -9.31 4.82 16.60
C GLY A 110 -10.17 5.06 15.35
N SER A 111 -9.54 5.54 14.28
CA SER A 111 -10.20 5.84 13.00
C SER A 111 -9.50 5.19 11.80
N GLU A 112 -8.73 4.13 12.03
CA GLU A 112 -8.10 3.33 10.98
C GLU A 112 -9.14 2.78 10.00
N ILE A 113 -8.77 2.74 8.71
CA ILE A 113 -9.49 2.02 7.67
C ILE A 113 -8.66 0.80 7.25
N GLY A 114 -9.26 -0.16 6.54
CA GLY A 114 -8.61 -1.41 6.17
C GLY A 114 -8.66 -2.46 7.28
N LYS A 115 -9.62 -2.30 8.22
CA LYS A 115 -9.85 -3.26 9.31
C LYS A 115 -10.42 -4.58 8.76
N THR A 116 -11.27 -4.48 7.76
CA THR A 116 -11.96 -5.63 7.15
C THR A 116 -11.42 -5.88 5.74
N PHE A 117 -11.51 -7.12 5.28
CA PHE A 117 -11.16 -7.49 3.92
C PHE A 117 -12.03 -6.77 2.89
N GLU A 118 -13.28 -6.47 3.24
CA GLU A 118 -14.19 -5.68 2.42
C GLU A 118 -13.71 -4.22 2.29
N GLU A 119 -13.21 -3.60 3.35
CA GLU A 119 -12.60 -2.26 3.28
C GLU A 119 -11.34 -2.26 2.40
N VAL A 120 -10.46 -3.26 2.56
CA VAL A 120 -9.25 -3.40 1.73
C VAL A 120 -9.64 -3.61 0.27
N ARG A 121 -10.61 -4.48 -0.01
CA ARG A 121 -11.14 -4.72 -1.35
C ARG A 121 -11.70 -3.43 -1.95
N ALA A 122 -12.47 -2.66 -1.20
CA ALA A 122 -13.03 -1.39 -1.67
C ALA A 122 -11.94 -0.36 -1.99
N ILE A 123 -10.84 -0.32 -1.23
CA ILE A 123 -9.69 0.54 -1.55
C ILE A 123 -9.08 0.13 -2.89
N LEU A 124 -8.84 -1.16 -3.10
CA LEU A 124 -8.24 -1.68 -4.34
C LEU A 124 -9.13 -1.44 -5.56
N ASP A 125 -10.43 -1.73 -5.46
CA ASP A 125 -11.38 -1.54 -6.55
C ASP A 125 -11.49 -0.06 -6.95
N GLN A 126 -11.60 0.84 -5.97
CA GLN A 126 -11.65 2.27 -6.23
C GLN A 126 -10.32 2.81 -6.77
N ALA A 127 -9.18 2.26 -6.31
CA ALA A 127 -7.87 2.66 -6.82
C ALA A 127 -7.71 2.24 -8.28
N GLU A 128 -8.15 1.03 -8.64
CA GLU A 128 -8.13 0.53 -10.02
C GLU A 128 -9.03 1.37 -10.94
N GLU A 129 -10.26 1.67 -10.50
CA GLU A 129 -11.19 2.54 -11.23
C GLU A 129 -10.59 3.93 -11.47
N LYS A 130 -10.07 4.57 -10.41
CA LYS A 130 -9.47 5.91 -10.50
C LYS A 130 -8.19 5.91 -11.32
N TYR A 131 -7.40 4.84 -11.27
CA TYR A 131 -6.19 4.69 -12.06
C TYR A 131 -6.51 4.53 -13.55
N GLY A 132 -7.55 3.76 -13.88
CA GLY A 132 -8.09 3.60 -15.23
C GLY A 132 -7.50 2.42 -16.02
N ALA A 133 -6.82 1.50 -15.34
CA ALA A 133 -6.29 0.25 -15.91
C ALA A 133 -6.11 -0.81 -14.79
N PRO A 134 -6.00 -2.11 -15.12
CA PRO A 134 -5.82 -3.14 -14.11
C PRO A 134 -4.57 -2.92 -13.24
N LEU A 135 -4.71 -3.08 -11.92
CA LEU A 135 -3.61 -2.93 -10.96
C LEU A 135 -2.97 -4.26 -10.56
N ALA A 136 -3.47 -5.39 -11.08
CA ALA A 136 -2.92 -6.72 -10.84
C ALA A 136 -1.40 -6.77 -11.14
N GLY A 137 -0.61 -7.22 -10.15
CA GLY A 137 0.85 -7.27 -10.22
C GLY A 137 1.57 -5.96 -9.88
N ARG A 138 0.86 -4.83 -9.79
CA ARG A 138 1.40 -3.54 -9.34
C ARG A 138 0.97 -3.19 -7.92
N VAL A 139 -0.24 -3.56 -7.54
CA VAL A 139 -0.78 -3.38 -6.19
C VAL A 139 -1.24 -4.73 -5.66
N GLY A 140 -0.90 -5.00 -4.40
CA GLY A 140 -1.30 -6.18 -3.64
C GLY A 140 -1.67 -5.82 -2.22
N VAL A 141 -1.74 -6.83 -1.36
CA VAL A 141 -2.11 -6.68 0.06
C VAL A 141 -1.03 -7.29 0.94
N CYS A 142 -0.68 -6.60 2.03
CA CYS A 142 0.07 -7.15 3.14
C CYS A 142 -0.92 -7.56 4.23
N MET A 143 -1.00 -8.86 4.52
CA MET A 143 -1.88 -9.37 5.57
C MET A 143 -1.10 -9.52 6.88
N ASP A 144 -1.28 -8.57 7.78
CA ASP A 144 -0.69 -8.62 9.11
C ASP A 144 -1.56 -9.45 10.06
N THR A 145 -0.99 -10.57 10.53
CA THR A 145 -1.69 -11.51 11.42
C THR A 145 -2.11 -10.92 12.77
N CYS A 146 -1.32 -9.99 13.33
CA CYS A 146 -1.66 -9.30 14.57
C CYS A 146 -2.85 -8.37 14.35
N HIS A 147 -2.84 -7.62 13.24
CA HIS A 147 -3.90 -6.68 12.89
C HIS A 147 -5.22 -7.36 12.61
N ILE A 148 -5.25 -8.42 11.78
CA ILE A 148 -6.50 -9.11 11.48
C ILE A 148 -7.05 -9.83 12.72
N TRP A 149 -6.18 -10.36 13.59
CA TRP A 149 -6.61 -10.93 14.87
C TRP A 149 -7.25 -9.87 15.78
N ASP A 150 -6.61 -8.72 15.97
CA ASP A 150 -7.14 -7.60 16.75
C ASP A 150 -8.39 -6.97 16.10
N GLY A 151 -8.49 -7.06 14.77
CA GLY A 151 -9.63 -6.66 13.95
C GLY A 151 -10.86 -7.59 14.07
N GLY A 152 -10.68 -8.79 14.63
CA GLY A 152 -11.75 -9.75 14.93
C GLY A 152 -11.77 -11.02 14.06
N TYR A 153 -10.75 -11.27 13.24
CA TYR A 153 -10.62 -12.51 12.47
C TYR A 153 -10.04 -13.64 13.33
N ASP A 154 -10.68 -14.81 13.35
CA ASP A 154 -10.22 -15.94 14.16
C ASP A 154 -9.14 -16.76 13.45
N ILE A 155 -7.91 -16.25 13.44
CA ILE A 155 -6.76 -16.95 12.87
C ILE A 155 -6.16 -18.03 13.79
N VAL A 156 -6.63 -18.13 15.03
CA VAL A 156 -6.15 -19.13 16.00
C VAL A 156 -6.93 -20.44 15.85
N ARG A 157 -8.26 -20.36 15.64
CA ARG A 157 -9.13 -21.53 15.55
C ARG A 157 -9.68 -21.79 14.15
N ASP A 158 -9.70 -20.78 13.27
CA ASP A 158 -10.26 -20.88 11.92
C ASP A 158 -9.43 -20.09 10.89
N LEU A 159 -8.16 -20.48 10.76
CA LEU A 159 -7.26 -19.87 9.78
C LEU A 159 -7.77 -20.05 8.35
N ASP A 160 -8.18 -21.27 7.99
CA ASP A 160 -8.65 -21.56 6.62
C ASP A 160 -9.94 -20.80 6.29
N GLY A 161 -10.89 -20.73 7.22
CA GLY A 161 -12.12 -19.95 7.05
C GLY A 161 -11.87 -18.44 7.04
N THR A 162 -10.83 -17.96 7.73
CA THR A 162 -10.36 -16.57 7.62
C THR A 162 -9.77 -16.30 6.24
N ILE A 163 -8.82 -17.12 5.78
CA ILE A 163 -8.19 -16.97 4.46
C ILE A 163 -9.24 -17.08 3.34
N GLY A 164 -10.25 -17.95 3.48
CA GLY A 164 -11.32 -18.08 2.49
C GLY A 164 -12.22 -16.86 2.32
N LYS A 165 -12.16 -15.89 3.24
CA LYS A 165 -12.87 -14.60 3.14
C LYS A 165 -12.05 -13.51 2.45
N PHE A 166 -10.74 -13.75 2.27
CA PHE A 166 -9.79 -12.81 1.69
C PHE A 166 -9.74 -12.94 0.17
#